data_AF-A0A3D4NH80-F1
#
_entry.id   AF-A0A3D4NH80-F1
#
_cell.length_a   1.000
_cell.length_b   1.000
_cell.length_c   1.000
_cell.angle_alpha   90.00
_cell.angle_beta   90.00
_cell.angle_gamma   90.00
#
_symmetry.space_group_name_H-M   'P 1'
#
loop_
_entity.id
_entity.type
_entity.pdbx_description
1 polymer ?
#
loop_
_entity_poly.entity_id
_entity_poly.type
_entity_poly.pdbx_seq_one_letter_code
_entity_poly.pdbx_strand_id
1 'polypeptide(L)'
;VKNYGEFEFWFALIKIVTIIAMVVGGIGVIAFGFGNDGVALGISNLWAHGGFMPNGVQGVLMSLQMVMFAYLGVEMIGLTAGEAKNPQKTIPNAIGSVFWRILLFYVGALFVILSIYPWNEIGTQGSPFVMTFERLGIKTAAGIINFVVITAALSSCNGGIFSTGRMLYSLAQNGQAPAGFAKTSNNGVPRRALLLSIGALLLGVLLNYLVPEKVFVWVTAIATFGAIWTWVMILLAQLKFRKGLSASERAGLKYRMWLYPVSSYLALAFLVLVVGLMAYFPDTRVALYVGPAFLVLLTVLFYVFKLQPTNVSQGAVRSAS
;
A
#
# COMPACT_ATOMS: atom_id res chain seq x y z
N VAL A 1 6.21 -21.92 0.15
CA VAL A 1 6.29 -20.85 1.19
C VAL A 1 7.72 -20.40 1.45
N LYS A 2 8.68 -21.33 1.60
CA LYS A 2 10.11 -20.99 1.80
C LYS A 2 10.71 -20.11 0.69
N ASN A 3 10.49 -20.48 -0.58
CA ASN A 3 11.00 -19.71 -1.72
C ASN A 3 10.39 -18.31 -1.83
N TYR A 4 9.11 -18.13 -1.44
CA TYR A 4 8.46 -16.80 -1.44
C TYR A 4 9.19 -15.82 -0.51
N GLY A 5 9.53 -16.26 0.71
CA GLY A 5 10.22 -15.42 1.68
C GLY A 5 11.63 -15.02 1.22
N GLU A 6 12.36 -15.94 0.58
CA GLU A 6 13.70 -15.65 0.03
C GLU A 6 13.64 -14.68 -1.15
N PHE A 7 12.70 -14.85 -2.09
CA PHE A 7 12.51 -13.90 -3.20
C PHE A 7 12.14 -12.50 -2.70
N GLU A 8 11.19 -12.40 -1.77
CA GLU A 8 10.81 -11.10 -1.20
C GLU A 8 11.94 -10.44 -0.43
N PHE A 9 12.80 -11.22 0.25
CA PHE A 9 13.98 -10.68 0.92
C PHE A 9 14.93 -10.01 -0.09
N TRP A 10 15.25 -10.70 -1.19
CA TRP A 10 16.15 -10.16 -2.21
C TRP A 10 15.53 -8.96 -2.95
N PHE A 11 14.25 -9.04 -3.32
CA PHE A 11 13.57 -7.91 -3.94
C PHE A 11 13.48 -6.70 -3.01
N ALA A 12 13.24 -6.91 -1.71
CA ALA A 12 13.27 -5.84 -0.73
C ALA A 12 14.67 -5.22 -0.62
N LEU A 13 15.73 -6.04 -0.56
CA LEU A 13 17.10 -5.57 -0.43
C LEU A 13 17.50 -4.64 -1.58
N ILE A 14 17.23 -5.05 -2.83
CA ILE A 14 17.52 -4.25 -4.04
C ILE A 14 16.89 -2.85 -3.91
N LYS A 15 15.59 -2.78 -3.60
CA LYS A 15 14.85 -1.52 -3.43
C LYS A 15 15.46 -0.63 -2.35
N ILE A 16 15.74 -1.20 -1.18
CA ILE A 16 16.23 -0.45 -0.01
C ILE A 16 17.61 0.14 -0.31
N VAL A 17 18.52 -0.67 -0.86
CA VAL A 17 19.87 -0.22 -1.20
C VAL A 17 19.82 0.89 -2.24
N THR A 18 19.01 0.75 -3.29
CA THR A 18 18.87 1.79 -4.32
C THR A 18 18.37 3.11 -3.73
N ILE A 19 17.33 3.09 -2.89
CA ILE A 19 16.81 4.33 -2.32
C ILE A 19 17.81 4.97 -1.36
N ILE A 20 18.49 4.19 -0.51
CA ILE A 20 19.53 4.71 0.37
C ILE A 20 20.67 5.35 -0.43
N ALA A 21 21.14 4.66 -1.48
CA ALA A 21 22.19 5.20 -2.36
C ALA A 21 21.74 6.52 -3.02
N MET A 22 20.49 6.60 -3.47
CA MET A 22 19.92 7.83 -4.03
C MET A 22 19.87 8.96 -3.01
N VAL A 23 19.38 8.69 -1.80
CA VAL A 23 19.26 9.70 -0.75
C VAL A 23 20.64 10.21 -0.33
N VAL A 24 21.59 9.31 -0.06
CA VAL A 24 22.96 9.67 0.34
C VAL A 24 23.67 10.43 -0.78
N GLY A 25 23.62 9.91 -2.01
CA GLY A 25 24.24 10.56 -3.16
C GLY A 25 23.64 11.93 -3.43
N GLY A 26 22.32 12.05 -3.40
CA GLY A 26 21.62 13.31 -3.59
C GLY A 26 21.89 14.34 -2.48
N ILE A 27 22.01 13.93 -1.22
CA ILE A 27 22.52 14.80 -0.15
C ILE A 27 23.94 15.28 -0.48
N GLY A 28 24.79 14.43 -1.06
CA GLY A 28 26.11 14.81 -1.54
C GLY A 28 26.06 15.90 -2.63
N VAL A 29 25.12 15.79 -3.58
CA VAL A 29 24.88 16.83 -4.60
C VAL A 29 24.42 18.14 -3.94
N ILE A 30 23.49 18.06 -3.00
CA ILE A 30 22.89 19.21 -2.33
C ILE A 30 23.92 19.97 -1.47
N ALA A 31 24.72 19.25 -0.69
CA ALA A 31 25.62 19.83 0.30
C ALA A 31 27.03 20.14 -0.23
N PHE A 32 27.55 19.29 -1.12
CA PHE A 32 28.94 19.38 -1.60
C PHE A 32 29.06 19.62 -3.11
N GLY A 33 27.95 19.66 -3.85
CA GLY A 33 27.98 19.87 -5.29
C GLY A 33 28.59 18.70 -6.08
N PHE A 34 28.51 17.48 -5.55
CA PHE A 34 28.92 16.28 -6.29
C PHE A 34 28.13 16.19 -7.59
N GLY A 35 28.82 16.06 -8.74
CA GLY A 35 28.16 16.08 -10.04
C GLY A 35 27.60 17.45 -10.46
N ASN A 36 28.07 18.53 -9.83
CA ASN A 36 27.71 19.91 -10.14
C ASN A 36 28.93 20.85 -9.99
N ASP A 37 30.08 20.44 -10.51
CA ASP A 37 31.34 21.19 -10.48
C ASP A 37 31.78 21.67 -9.07
N GLY A 38 31.36 20.95 -8.02
CA GLY A 38 31.64 21.32 -6.62
C GLY A 38 30.77 22.47 -6.09
N VAL A 39 29.83 22.97 -6.89
CA VAL A 39 28.87 23.99 -6.48
C VAL A 39 27.67 23.32 -5.85
N ALA A 40 27.47 23.53 -4.55
CA ALA A 40 26.32 23.01 -3.83
C ALA A 40 25.00 23.56 -4.41
N LEU A 41 24.06 22.68 -4.77
CA LEU A 41 22.75 23.10 -5.27
C LEU A 41 21.87 23.70 -4.16
N GLY A 42 22.09 23.28 -2.90
CA GLY A 42 21.23 23.65 -1.79
C GLY A 42 19.82 23.08 -1.94
N ILE A 43 18.87 23.72 -1.24
CA ILE A 43 17.48 23.25 -1.11
C ILE A 43 16.46 24.29 -1.60
N SER A 44 16.92 25.33 -2.28
CA SER A 44 16.09 26.49 -2.68
C SER A 44 14.95 26.11 -3.62
N ASN A 45 15.12 25.06 -4.44
CA ASN A 45 14.07 24.56 -5.34
C ASN A 45 12.77 24.15 -4.62
N LEU A 46 12.82 23.88 -3.31
CA LEU A 46 11.64 23.59 -2.49
C LEU A 46 10.65 24.77 -2.39
N TRP A 47 11.10 25.99 -2.67
CA TRP A 47 10.24 27.19 -2.63
C TRP A 47 10.51 28.21 -3.73
N ALA A 48 11.58 28.07 -4.51
CA ALA A 48 11.96 29.04 -5.54
C ALA A 48 10.94 29.12 -6.70
N HIS A 49 10.21 28.04 -6.97
CA HIS A 49 9.33 27.92 -8.14
C HIS A 49 7.85 28.07 -7.76
N GLY A 50 7.49 29.20 -7.16
CA GLY A 50 6.10 29.49 -6.74
C GLY A 50 5.80 29.16 -5.26
N GLY A 51 6.83 29.06 -4.41
CA GLY A 51 6.69 28.79 -2.99
C GLY A 51 6.57 27.30 -2.65
N PHE A 52 6.35 26.98 -1.37
CA PHE A 52 6.23 25.60 -0.89
C PHE A 52 4.94 24.89 -1.35
N MET A 53 3.88 25.67 -1.62
CA MET A 53 2.59 25.17 -2.12
C MET A 53 2.21 25.91 -3.40
N PRO A 54 2.90 25.63 -4.53
CA PRO A 54 2.69 26.37 -5.78
C PRO A 54 1.28 26.19 -6.38
N ASN A 55 0.64 25.05 -6.08
CA ASN A 55 -0.75 24.76 -6.45
C ASN A 55 -1.75 25.00 -5.29
N GLY A 56 -1.32 25.72 -4.25
CA GLY A 56 -2.10 25.99 -3.04
C GLY A 56 -2.54 24.73 -2.28
N VAL A 57 -3.50 24.91 -1.36
CA VAL A 57 -4.09 23.81 -0.58
C VAL A 57 -4.80 22.80 -1.48
N GLN A 58 -5.40 23.25 -2.58
CA GLN A 58 -6.08 22.38 -3.53
C GLN A 58 -5.14 21.34 -4.15
N GLY A 59 -3.91 21.72 -4.51
CA GLY A 59 -2.90 20.78 -5.01
C GLY A 59 -2.51 19.72 -3.97
N VAL A 60 -2.42 20.10 -2.69
CA VAL A 60 -2.20 19.14 -1.59
C VAL A 60 -3.37 18.16 -1.49
N LEU A 61 -4.60 18.65 -1.58
CA LEU A 61 -5.79 17.78 -1.53
C LEU A 61 -5.89 16.85 -2.75
N MET A 62 -5.49 17.31 -3.94
CA MET A 62 -5.42 16.47 -5.14
C MET A 62 -4.40 15.34 -5.00
N SER A 63 -3.24 15.60 -4.39
CA SER A 63 -2.18 14.58 -4.25
C SER A 63 -2.50 13.52 -3.20
N LEU A 64 -3.36 13.81 -2.22
CA LEU A 64 -3.72 12.89 -1.14
C LEU A 64 -4.20 11.53 -1.65
N GLN A 65 -4.98 11.47 -2.73
CA GLN A 65 -5.46 10.20 -3.28
C GLN A 65 -4.32 9.33 -3.81
N MET A 66 -3.35 9.92 -4.53
CA MET A 66 -2.18 9.18 -5.02
C MET A 66 -1.27 8.75 -3.86
N VAL A 67 -1.12 9.60 -2.84
CA VAL A 67 -0.38 9.25 -1.62
C VAL A 67 -1.05 8.07 -0.89
N MET A 68 -2.38 8.06 -0.80
CA MET A 68 -3.14 6.96 -0.20
C MET A 68 -2.97 5.65 -0.96
N PHE A 69 -2.99 5.70 -2.29
CA PHE A 69 -2.69 4.54 -3.13
C PHE A 69 -1.30 3.95 -2.83
N ALA A 70 -0.28 4.80 -2.63
CA ALA A 70 1.08 4.37 -2.33
C ALA A 70 1.22 3.61 -0.99
N TYR A 71 0.23 3.73 -0.09
CA TYR A 71 0.19 3.02 1.19
C TYR A 71 -0.73 1.81 1.20
N LEU A 72 -1.26 1.40 0.06
CA LEU A 72 -1.99 0.14 -0.05
C LEU A 72 -1.07 -1.03 0.33
N GLY A 73 -1.59 -1.98 1.13
CA GLY A 73 -0.85 -3.15 1.59
C GLY A 73 -0.33 -3.05 3.02
N VAL A 74 -0.47 -1.92 3.71
CA VAL A 74 -0.15 -1.84 5.16
C VAL A 74 -1.01 -2.80 6.00
N GLU A 75 -2.22 -3.11 5.52
CA GLU A 75 -3.14 -4.08 6.13
C GLU A 75 -2.60 -5.51 6.11
N MET A 76 -1.61 -5.81 5.26
CA MET A 76 -0.98 -7.13 5.18
C MET A 76 -0.23 -7.50 6.48
N ILE A 77 0.16 -6.51 7.29
CA ILE A 77 0.71 -6.73 8.64
C ILE A 77 -0.32 -7.49 9.50
N GLY A 78 -1.61 -7.18 9.35
CA GLY A 78 -2.69 -7.85 10.07
C GLY A 78 -2.85 -9.31 9.64
N LEU A 79 -2.80 -9.59 8.34
CA LEU A 79 -2.92 -10.96 7.81
C LEU A 79 -1.75 -11.84 8.23
N THR A 80 -0.54 -11.28 8.22
CA THR A 80 0.67 -12.02 8.61
C THR A 80 0.84 -12.15 10.12
N ALA A 81 0.06 -11.43 10.92
CA ALA A 81 0.13 -11.51 12.38
C ALA A 81 -0.20 -12.90 12.93
N GLY A 82 -1.11 -13.62 12.29
CA GLY A 82 -1.46 -15.00 12.67
C GLY A 82 -0.35 -16.02 12.39
N GLU A 83 0.57 -15.71 11.48
CA GLU A 83 1.68 -16.58 11.08
C GLU A 83 3.03 -16.13 11.69
N ALA A 84 3.06 -14.99 12.40
CA ALA A 84 4.29 -14.40 12.91
C ALA A 84 4.86 -15.17 14.10
N LYS A 85 6.16 -15.46 14.07
CA LYS A 85 6.88 -15.96 15.25
C LYS A 85 6.92 -14.85 16.31
N ASN A 86 6.41 -15.13 17.51
CA ASN A 86 6.31 -14.16 18.63
C ASN A 86 5.57 -12.86 18.25
N PRO A 87 4.26 -12.91 17.95
CA PRO A 87 3.51 -11.76 17.42
C PRO A 87 3.52 -10.55 18.37
N GLN A 88 3.64 -10.78 19.69
CA GLN A 88 3.71 -9.73 20.70
C GLN A 88 4.93 -8.81 20.58
N LYS A 89 6.01 -9.26 19.93
CA LYS A 89 7.20 -8.44 19.65
C LYS A 89 7.28 -8.05 18.17
N THR A 90 7.02 -9.01 17.29
CA THR A 90 7.18 -8.84 15.85
C THR A 90 6.20 -7.82 15.27
N ILE A 91 4.94 -7.81 15.73
CA ILE A 91 3.91 -6.90 15.19
C ILE A 91 4.13 -5.45 15.62
N PRO A 92 4.38 -5.12 16.91
CA PRO A 92 4.72 -3.76 17.29
C PRO A 92 5.94 -3.20 16.56
N ASN A 93 6.99 -4.02 16.39
CA ASN A 93 8.20 -3.63 15.66
C ASN A 93 7.89 -3.37 14.18
N ALA A 94 7.08 -4.22 13.55
CA ALA A 94 6.66 -4.03 12.16
C ALA A 94 5.89 -2.71 11.99
N ILE A 95 4.94 -2.41 12.87
CA ILE A 95 4.18 -1.15 12.87
C ILE A 95 5.13 0.06 13.02
N GLY A 96 6.03 0.03 14.00
CA GLY A 96 7.00 1.12 14.20
C GLY A 96 7.94 1.30 12.99
N SER A 97 8.29 0.21 12.31
CA SER A 97 9.14 0.27 11.12
C SER A 97 8.47 0.97 9.92
N VAL A 98 7.14 0.94 9.83
CA VAL A 98 6.40 1.62 8.75
C VAL A 98 6.68 3.11 8.77
N PHE A 99 6.69 3.74 9.94
CA PHE A 99 6.97 5.17 10.09
C PHE A 99 8.35 5.55 9.53
N TRP A 100 9.40 4.81 9.92
CA TRP A 100 10.76 5.05 9.44
C TRP A 100 10.91 4.78 7.94
N ARG A 101 10.21 3.78 7.40
CA ARG A 101 10.18 3.50 5.96
C ARG A 101 9.50 4.63 5.19
N ILE A 102 8.46 5.24 5.72
CA ILE A 102 7.81 6.43 5.12
C ILE A 102 8.79 7.60 5.07
N LEU A 103 9.45 7.90 6.18
CA LEU A 103 10.41 8.99 6.25
C LEU A 103 11.57 8.78 5.26
N LEU A 104 12.16 7.58 5.23
CA LEU A 104 13.31 7.32 4.37
C LEU A 104 12.92 7.21 2.89
N PHE A 105 11.95 6.37 2.55
CA PHE A 105 11.66 6.02 1.15
C PHE A 105 10.79 7.02 0.42
N TYR A 106 9.96 7.77 1.13
CA TYR A 106 9.08 8.76 0.51
C TYR A 106 9.57 10.17 0.80
N VAL A 107 9.60 10.57 2.07
CA VAL A 107 9.92 11.95 2.43
C VAL A 107 11.37 12.29 2.07
N GLY A 108 12.34 11.45 2.43
CA GLY A 108 13.75 11.65 2.12
C GLY A 108 14.03 11.61 0.62
N ALA A 109 13.41 10.68 -0.11
CA ALA A 109 13.55 10.59 -1.55
C ALA A 109 12.99 11.82 -2.28
N LEU A 110 11.76 12.24 -1.93
CA LEU A 110 11.13 13.44 -2.49
C LEU A 110 11.87 14.71 -2.11
N PHE A 111 12.34 14.82 -0.86
CA PHE A 111 13.15 15.95 -0.40
C PHE A 111 14.40 16.11 -1.27
N VAL A 112 15.13 15.02 -1.51
CA VAL A 112 16.32 15.03 -2.35
C VAL A 112 15.97 15.41 -3.79
N ILE A 113 14.98 14.75 -4.39
CA ILE A 113 14.58 15.01 -5.78
C ILE A 113 14.14 16.47 -5.95
N LEU A 114 13.28 16.99 -5.08
CA LEU A 114 12.73 18.35 -5.16
C LEU A 114 13.73 19.44 -4.75
N SER A 115 14.80 19.08 -4.03
CA SER A 115 15.91 20.01 -3.77
C SER A 115 16.82 20.15 -4.99
N ILE A 116 17.06 19.04 -5.71
CA ILE A 116 17.94 19.01 -6.90
C ILE A 116 17.22 19.56 -8.13
N TYR A 117 15.95 19.20 -8.34
CA TYR A 117 15.20 19.51 -9.56
C TYR A 117 13.97 20.38 -9.28
N PRO A 118 13.70 21.42 -10.09
CA PRO A 118 12.46 22.17 -10.04
C PRO A 118 11.22 21.28 -10.22
N TRP A 119 10.20 21.46 -9.39
CA TRP A 119 9.01 20.59 -9.41
C TRP A 119 8.26 20.61 -10.76
N ASN A 120 8.36 21.71 -11.49
CA ASN A 120 7.74 21.93 -12.80
C ASN A 120 8.51 21.27 -13.95
N GLU A 121 9.71 20.75 -13.72
CA GLU A 121 10.53 20.01 -14.70
C GLU A 121 10.56 18.50 -14.43
N ILE A 122 10.05 18.08 -13.27
CA ILE A 122 9.99 16.67 -12.88
C ILE A 122 9.08 15.89 -13.83
N GLY A 123 9.62 14.83 -14.43
CA GLY A 123 8.89 13.95 -15.33
C GLY A 123 8.92 14.35 -16.81
N THR A 124 9.53 15.48 -17.18
CA THR A 124 9.69 15.88 -18.60
C THR A 124 10.95 15.29 -19.23
N GLN A 125 12.01 15.10 -18.44
CA GLN A 125 13.31 14.57 -18.89
C GLN A 125 13.55 13.10 -18.47
N GLY A 126 12.47 12.36 -18.21
CA GLY A 126 12.53 10.99 -17.73
C GLY A 126 12.41 10.87 -16.21
N SER A 127 12.85 9.73 -15.67
CA SER A 127 12.68 9.41 -14.25
C SER A 127 13.65 10.25 -13.39
N PRO A 128 13.15 10.97 -12.37
CA PRO A 128 14.01 11.74 -11.45
C PRO A 128 15.01 10.87 -10.69
N PHE A 129 14.68 9.59 -10.49
CA PHE A 129 15.61 8.62 -9.92
C PHE A 129 16.80 8.41 -10.85
N VAL A 130 16.54 8.17 -12.15
CA VAL A 130 17.60 8.02 -13.17
C VAL A 130 18.47 9.26 -13.22
N MET A 131 17.84 10.44 -13.36
CA MET A 131 18.53 11.73 -13.43
C MET A 131 19.46 11.95 -12.23
N THR A 132 19.04 11.59 -11.02
CA THR A 132 19.86 11.71 -9.81
C THR A 132 21.11 10.83 -9.86
N PHE A 133 20.98 9.58 -10.32
CA PHE A 133 22.14 8.68 -10.45
C PHE A 133 23.05 9.06 -11.62
N GLU A 134 22.51 9.56 -12.74
CA GLU A 134 23.30 10.08 -13.86
C GLU A 134 24.13 11.29 -13.45
N ARG A 135 23.53 12.20 -12.67
CA ARG A 135 24.23 13.36 -12.11
C ARG A 135 25.39 12.95 -11.19
N LEU A 136 25.29 11.80 -10.51
CA LEU A 136 26.39 11.21 -9.73
C LEU A 136 27.46 10.51 -10.60
N GLY A 137 27.36 10.57 -11.92
CA GLY A 137 28.34 10.00 -12.86
C GLY A 137 28.08 8.54 -13.25
N ILE A 138 26.95 7.96 -12.86
CA ILE A 138 26.63 6.56 -13.17
C ILE A 138 26.00 6.47 -14.56
N LYS A 139 26.83 6.15 -15.56
CA LYS A 139 26.43 6.07 -16.99
C LYS A 139 25.34 5.04 -17.30
N THR A 140 25.19 4.01 -16.46
CA THR A 140 24.19 2.93 -16.60
C THR A 140 22.99 3.11 -15.68
N ALA A 141 22.80 4.30 -15.11
CA ALA A 141 21.74 4.62 -14.15
C ALA A 141 20.34 4.26 -14.67
N ALA A 142 20.04 4.58 -15.93
CA ALA A 142 18.77 4.23 -16.56
C ALA A 142 18.47 2.72 -16.49
N GLY A 143 19.46 1.88 -16.84
CA GLY A 143 19.33 0.42 -16.80
C GLY A 143 19.16 -0.12 -15.38
N ILE A 144 19.94 0.40 -14.42
CA ILE A 144 19.87 0.00 -13.01
C ILE A 144 18.49 0.34 -12.44
N ILE A 145 18.02 1.57 -12.63
CA ILE A 145 16.73 2.00 -12.09
C ILE A 145 15.57 1.27 -12.76
N ASN A 146 15.61 1.04 -14.08
CA ASN A 146 14.60 0.22 -14.73
C ASN A 146 14.55 -1.21 -14.17
N PHE A 147 15.71 -1.82 -13.91
CA PHE A 147 15.78 -3.12 -13.25
C PHE A 147 15.19 -3.08 -11.83
N VAL A 148 15.50 -2.04 -11.04
CA VAL A 148 14.95 -1.85 -9.69
C VAL A 148 13.43 -1.66 -9.73
N VAL A 149 12.90 -0.87 -10.67
CA VAL A 149 11.46 -0.63 -10.82
C VAL A 149 10.74 -1.91 -11.22
N ILE A 150 11.29 -2.70 -12.14
CA ILE A 150 10.72 -4.00 -12.55
C ILE A 150 10.70 -4.98 -11.37
N THR A 151 11.81 -5.10 -10.62
CA THR A 151 11.86 -5.97 -9.44
C THR A 151 10.90 -5.51 -8.34
N ALA A 152 10.73 -4.19 -8.18
CA ALA A 152 9.73 -3.61 -7.27
C ALA A 152 8.30 -3.97 -7.67
N ALA A 153 7.96 -3.83 -8.95
CA ALA A 153 6.65 -4.18 -9.49
C ALA A 153 6.37 -5.69 -9.35
N LEU A 154 7.36 -6.54 -9.65
CA LEU A 154 7.25 -7.99 -9.50
C LEU A 154 7.03 -8.41 -8.04
N SER A 155 7.76 -7.81 -7.09
CA SER A 155 7.55 -8.03 -5.65
C SER A 155 6.14 -7.64 -5.20
N SER A 156 5.63 -6.48 -5.66
CA SER A 156 4.25 -6.06 -5.37
C SER A 156 3.22 -7.04 -5.95
N CYS A 157 3.40 -7.47 -7.20
CA CYS A 157 2.52 -8.45 -7.84
C CYS A 157 2.55 -9.79 -7.10
N ASN A 158 3.72 -10.29 -6.75
CA ASN A 158 3.90 -11.56 -6.05
C ASN A 158 3.20 -11.52 -4.68
N GLY A 159 3.40 -10.45 -3.90
CA GLY A 159 2.71 -10.26 -2.62
C GLY A 159 1.19 -10.10 -2.74
N GLY A 160 0.72 -9.36 -3.75
CA GLY A 160 -0.70 -9.16 -4.01
C GLY A 160 -1.42 -10.46 -4.40
N ILE A 161 -0.82 -11.24 -5.31
CA ILE A 161 -1.34 -12.55 -5.73
C ILE A 161 -1.36 -13.53 -4.55
N PHE A 162 -0.27 -13.58 -3.78
CA PHE A 162 -0.15 -14.48 -2.64
C PHE A 162 -1.19 -14.19 -1.54
N SER A 163 -1.32 -12.92 -1.17
CA SER A 163 -2.28 -12.49 -0.14
C SER A 163 -3.72 -12.69 -0.57
N THR A 164 -4.08 -12.28 -1.80
CA THR A 164 -5.42 -12.47 -2.37
C THR A 164 -5.79 -13.95 -2.42
N GLY A 165 -4.87 -14.79 -2.88
CA GLY A 165 -5.08 -16.23 -2.95
C GLY A 165 -5.39 -16.86 -1.59
N ARG A 166 -4.64 -16.48 -0.55
CA ARG A 166 -4.84 -16.96 0.82
C ARG A 166 -6.11 -16.42 1.46
N MET A 167 -6.43 -15.15 1.26
CA MET A 167 -7.68 -14.57 1.77
C MET A 167 -8.89 -15.26 1.16
N LEU A 168 -8.92 -15.46 -0.16
CA LEU A 168 -10.03 -16.13 -0.83
C LEU A 168 -10.15 -17.61 -0.42
N TYR A 169 -9.03 -18.29 -0.24
CA TYR A 169 -8.99 -19.65 0.31
C TYR A 169 -9.56 -19.71 1.74
N SER A 170 -9.15 -18.78 2.61
CA SER A 170 -9.62 -18.71 4.00
C SER A 170 -11.13 -18.43 4.09
N LEU A 171 -11.62 -17.50 3.26
CA LEU A 171 -13.06 -17.24 3.13
C LEU A 171 -13.82 -18.49 2.69
N ALA A 172 -13.29 -19.24 1.71
CA ALA A 172 -13.93 -20.44 1.20
C ALA A 172 -13.95 -21.59 2.23
N GLN A 173 -12.89 -21.74 3.03
CA GLN A 173 -12.84 -22.69 4.15
C GLN A 173 -13.91 -22.38 5.21
N ASN A 174 -14.21 -21.10 5.43
CA ASN A 174 -15.23 -20.66 6.37
C ASN A 174 -16.65 -20.61 5.77
N GLY A 175 -16.87 -21.08 4.54
CA GLY A 175 -18.19 -21.02 3.87
C GLY A 175 -18.58 -19.64 3.35
N GLN A 176 -17.66 -18.67 3.39
CA GLN A 176 -17.86 -17.27 2.99
C GLN A 176 -17.43 -16.97 1.55
N ALA A 177 -16.93 -17.97 0.82
CA ALA A 177 -16.65 -17.92 -0.62
C ALA A 177 -16.99 -19.28 -1.25
N PRO A 178 -17.21 -19.36 -2.58
CA PRO A 178 -17.56 -20.61 -3.23
C PRO A 178 -16.59 -21.75 -2.90
N ALA A 179 -17.11 -22.92 -2.52
CA ALA A 179 -16.33 -24.07 -2.04
C ALA A 179 -15.22 -24.53 -3.00
N GLY A 180 -15.32 -24.18 -4.28
CA GLY A 180 -14.27 -24.39 -5.25
C GLY A 180 -12.93 -23.75 -4.87
N PHE A 181 -12.94 -22.60 -4.20
CA PHE A 181 -11.72 -21.90 -3.76
C PHE A 181 -11.11 -22.49 -2.48
N ALA A 182 -11.81 -23.39 -1.78
CA ALA A 182 -11.29 -24.06 -0.58
C ALA A 182 -10.34 -25.23 -0.91
N LYS A 183 -10.09 -25.52 -2.20
CA LYS A 183 -9.18 -26.59 -2.62
C LYS A 183 -7.78 -26.07 -2.88
N THR A 184 -6.78 -26.75 -2.35
CA THR A 184 -5.36 -26.53 -2.66
C THR A 184 -4.85 -27.58 -3.66
N SER A 185 -3.79 -27.24 -4.38
CA SER A 185 -2.98 -28.23 -5.12
C SER A 185 -2.20 -29.12 -4.14
N ASN A 186 -1.59 -30.21 -4.63
CA ASN A 186 -0.70 -31.08 -3.86
C ASN A 186 0.43 -30.32 -3.11
N ASN A 187 0.86 -29.16 -3.63
CA ASN A 187 1.89 -28.32 -3.01
C ASN A 187 1.33 -27.24 -2.04
N GLY A 188 0.05 -27.33 -1.65
CA GLY A 188 -0.60 -26.40 -0.73
C GLY A 188 -1.00 -25.03 -1.31
N VAL A 189 -0.99 -24.87 -2.65
CA VAL A 189 -1.30 -23.60 -3.32
C VAL A 189 -2.77 -23.54 -3.77
N PRO A 190 -3.53 -22.46 -3.47
CA PRO A 190 -4.92 -22.31 -3.92
C PRO A 190 -5.01 -21.92 -5.41
N ARG A 191 -4.86 -22.93 -6.29
CA ARG A 191 -4.70 -22.74 -7.75
C ARG A 191 -5.84 -21.94 -8.40
N ARG A 192 -7.09 -22.14 -7.98
CA ARG A 192 -8.24 -21.42 -8.56
C ARG A 192 -8.22 -19.93 -8.22
N ALA A 193 -7.86 -19.58 -7.00
CA ALA A 193 -7.72 -18.19 -6.57
C ALA A 193 -6.55 -17.51 -7.29
N LEU A 194 -5.46 -18.25 -7.50
CA LEU A 194 -4.31 -17.79 -8.29
C LEU A 194 -4.69 -17.51 -9.75
N LEU A 195 -5.39 -18.43 -10.42
CA LEU A 195 -5.84 -18.24 -11.80
C LEU A 195 -6.79 -17.04 -11.95
N LEU A 196 -7.70 -16.84 -10.99
CA LEU A 196 -8.55 -15.65 -10.96
C LEU A 196 -7.74 -14.36 -10.86
N SER A 197 -6.73 -14.34 -9.98
CA SER A 197 -5.84 -13.18 -9.80
C SER A 197 -5.05 -12.87 -11.09
N ILE A 198 -4.53 -13.91 -11.75
CA ILE A 198 -3.83 -13.76 -13.04
C ILE A 198 -4.78 -13.22 -14.11
N GLY A 199 -6.03 -13.72 -14.18
CA GLY A 199 -7.04 -13.22 -15.10
C GLY A 199 -7.34 -11.72 -14.89
N ALA A 200 -7.45 -11.29 -13.63
CA ALA A 200 -7.65 -9.88 -13.29
C ALA A 200 -6.43 -9.00 -13.69
N LEU A 201 -5.20 -9.49 -13.50
CA LEU A 201 -3.99 -8.80 -13.94
C LEU A 201 -3.93 -8.68 -15.47
N LEU A 202 -4.24 -9.75 -16.21
CA LEU A 202 -4.28 -9.72 -17.67
C LEU A 202 -5.35 -8.77 -18.20
N LEU A 203 -6.50 -8.68 -17.52
CA LEU A 203 -7.52 -7.67 -17.83
C LEU A 203 -6.97 -6.26 -17.61
N GLY A 204 -6.20 -6.02 -16.55
CA GLY A 204 -5.50 -4.75 -16.32
C GLY A 204 -4.52 -4.40 -17.45
N VAL A 205 -3.74 -5.38 -17.92
CA VAL A 205 -2.84 -5.21 -19.07
C VAL A 205 -3.61 -4.86 -20.34
N LEU A 206 -4.73 -5.55 -20.60
CA LEU A 206 -5.60 -5.26 -21.75
C LEU A 206 -6.17 -3.84 -21.66
N LEU A 207 -6.66 -3.42 -20.50
CA LEU A 207 -7.16 -2.07 -20.29
C LEU A 207 -6.06 -1.01 -20.50
N ASN A 208 -4.82 -1.32 -20.13
CA ASN A 208 -3.68 -0.45 -20.39
C ASN A 208 -3.30 -0.35 -21.86
N TYR A 209 -3.54 -1.39 -22.65
CA TYR A 209 -3.41 -1.31 -24.09
C TYR A 209 -4.53 -0.47 -24.74
N LEU A 210 -5.77 -0.58 -24.24
CA LEU A 210 -6.93 0.08 -24.83
C LEU A 210 -7.07 1.56 -24.45
N VAL A 211 -6.76 1.93 -23.19
CA VAL A 211 -6.97 3.30 -22.67
C VAL A 211 -5.77 3.74 -21.79
N PRO A 212 -4.54 3.78 -22.34
CA PRO A 212 -3.31 3.97 -21.56
C PRO A 212 -3.27 5.25 -20.71
N GLU A 213 -3.84 6.35 -21.22
CA GLU A 213 -3.80 7.66 -20.55
C GLU A 213 -4.61 7.70 -19.25
N LYS A 214 -5.72 6.96 -19.19
CA LYS A 214 -6.67 7.04 -18.07
C LYS A 214 -6.67 5.80 -17.18
N VAL A 215 -6.24 4.65 -17.71
CA VAL A 215 -6.32 3.38 -16.97
C VAL A 215 -5.59 3.45 -15.63
N PHE A 216 -4.44 4.14 -15.59
CA PHE A 216 -3.62 4.19 -14.38
C PHE A 216 -4.38 4.93 -13.27
N VAL A 217 -4.93 6.11 -13.60
CA VAL A 217 -5.73 6.89 -12.66
C VAL A 217 -6.97 6.12 -12.22
N TRP A 218 -7.67 5.45 -13.15
CA TRP A 218 -8.88 4.69 -12.81
C TRP A 218 -8.59 3.49 -11.93
N VAL A 219 -7.60 2.67 -12.29
CA VAL A 219 -7.21 1.47 -11.52
C VAL A 219 -6.70 1.86 -10.14
N THR A 220 -5.85 2.88 -10.04
CA THR A 220 -5.36 3.37 -8.74
C THR A 220 -6.48 3.97 -7.89
N ALA A 221 -7.43 4.70 -8.48
CA ALA A 221 -8.60 5.21 -7.77
C ALA A 221 -9.51 4.08 -7.25
N ILE A 222 -9.81 3.07 -8.07
CA ILE A 222 -10.61 1.90 -7.67
C ILE A 222 -9.91 1.10 -6.57
N ALA A 223 -8.59 0.88 -6.69
CA ALA A 223 -7.79 0.22 -5.67
C ALA A 223 -7.79 1.02 -4.35
N THR A 224 -7.67 2.35 -4.43
CA THR A 224 -7.73 3.24 -3.26
C THR A 224 -9.09 3.16 -2.57
N PHE A 225 -10.19 3.10 -3.31
CA PHE A 225 -11.52 2.87 -2.74
C PHE A 225 -11.57 1.56 -1.96
N GLY A 226 -11.07 0.47 -2.54
CA GLY A 226 -11.02 -0.84 -1.88
C GLY A 226 -10.18 -0.83 -0.60
N ALA A 227 -9.04 -0.13 -0.62
CA ALA A 227 -8.19 0.05 0.56
C ALA A 227 -8.90 0.85 1.66
N ILE A 228 -9.52 1.98 1.30
CA ILE A 228 -10.30 2.81 2.23
C ILE A 228 -11.42 1.98 2.86
N TRP A 229 -12.18 1.24 2.06
CA TRP A 229 -13.23 0.36 2.58
C TRP A 229 -12.68 -0.66 3.58
N THR A 230 -11.57 -1.31 3.24
CA THR A 230 -10.89 -2.27 4.10
C THR A 230 -10.46 -1.64 5.42
N TRP A 231 -9.82 -0.46 5.37
CA TRP A 231 -9.35 0.24 6.57
C TRP A 231 -10.49 0.77 7.44
N VAL A 232 -11.58 1.26 6.84
CA VAL A 232 -12.82 1.61 7.56
C VAL A 232 -13.34 0.39 8.32
N MET A 233 -13.45 -0.77 7.66
CA MET A 233 -13.93 -1.99 8.31
C MET A 233 -13.00 -2.46 9.44
N ILE A 234 -11.68 -2.35 9.27
CA ILE A 234 -10.70 -2.65 10.32
C ILE A 234 -10.90 -1.71 11.53
N LEU A 235 -11.04 -0.41 11.30
CA LEU A 235 -11.23 0.58 12.37
C LEU A 235 -12.56 0.38 13.10
N LEU A 236 -13.65 0.13 12.38
CA LEU A 236 -14.96 -0.14 12.96
C LEU A 236 -14.96 -1.45 13.77
N ALA A 237 -14.33 -2.51 13.25
CA ALA A 237 -14.16 -3.77 13.96
C ALA A 237 -13.33 -3.58 15.24
N GLN A 238 -12.23 -2.81 15.18
CA GLN A 238 -11.40 -2.49 16.33
C GLN A 238 -12.17 -1.71 17.40
N LEU A 239 -12.96 -0.72 16.99
CA LEU A 239 -13.76 0.10 17.90
C LEU A 239 -14.83 -0.74 18.60
N LYS A 240 -15.55 -1.59 17.85
CA LYS A 240 -16.55 -2.51 18.40
C LYS A 240 -15.92 -3.56 19.32
N PHE A 241 -14.79 -4.15 18.90
CA PHE A 241 -14.04 -5.12 19.70
C PHE A 241 -13.67 -4.53 21.07
N ARG A 242 -13.01 -3.36 21.10
CA ARG A 242 -12.60 -2.72 22.36
C ARG A 242 -13.78 -2.29 23.23
N LYS A 243 -14.89 -1.85 22.63
CA LYS A 243 -16.14 -1.57 23.37
C LYS A 243 -16.75 -2.83 23.99
N GLY A 244 -16.62 -3.98 23.34
CA GLY A 244 -17.11 -5.28 23.82
C GLY A 244 -16.28 -5.90 24.96
N LEU A 245 -15.03 -5.49 25.14
CA LEU A 245 -14.18 -5.97 26.23
C LEU A 245 -14.61 -5.40 27.59
N SER A 246 -14.50 -6.22 28.64
CA SER A 246 -14.59 -5.78 30.05
C SER A 246 -13.40 -4.91 30.46
N ALA A 247 -13.50 -4.24 31.62
CA ALA A 247 -12.43 -3.37 32.11
C ALA A 247 -11.10 -4.12 32.37
N SER A 248 -11.17 -5.34 32.89
CA SER A 248 -10.01 -6.20 33.14
C SER A 248 -9.35 -6.66 31.83
N GLU A 249 -10.15 -7.07 30.83
CA GLU A 249 -9.63 -7.45 29.51
C GLU A 249 -8.99 -6.28 28.76
N ARG A 250 -9.57 -5.07 28.88
CA ARG A 250 -8.98 -3.85 28.31
C ARG A 250 -7.63 -3.54 28.94
N ALA A 251 -7.49 -3.72 30.26
CA ALA A 251 -6.22 -3.53 30.97
C ALA A 251 -5.16 -4.56 30.55
N GLY A 252 -5.58 -5.77 30.16
CA GLY A 252 -4.72 -6.85 29.68
C GLY A 252 -4.19 -6.68 28.24
N LEU A 253 -4.61 -5.66 27.49
CA LEU A 253 -4.14 -5.42 26.13
C LEU A 253 -2.64 -5.05 26.11
N LYS A 254 -1.83 -5.94 25.57
CA LYS A 254 -0.36 -5.79 25.50
C LYS A 254 0.11 -4.65 24.60
N TYR A 255 -0.69 -4.29 23.58
CA TYR A 255 -0.39 -3.18 22.69
C TYR A 255 -1.29 -1.98 23.01
N ARG A 256 -0.68 -0.93 23.55
CA ARG A 256 -1.35 0.35 23.84
C ARG A 256 -1.35 1.21 22.59
N MET A 257 -2.53 1.61 22.16
CA MET A 257 -2.71 2.53 21.04
C MET A 257 -2.67 3.96 21.57
N TRP A 258 -1.79 4.78 21.00
CA TRP A 258 -1.68 6.18 21.37
C TRP A 258 -2.98 6.92 21.05
N LEU A 259 -3.45 7.74 22.00
CA LEU A 259 -4.67 8.57 21.92
C LEU A 259 -5.97 7.79 21.62
N TYR A 260 -6.06 6.49 21.93
CA TYR A 260 -7.32 5.76 21.79
C TYR A 260 -8.40 6.33 22.73
N PRO A 261 -9.67 6.51 22.29
CA PRO A 261 -10.23 6.21 20.97
C PRO A 261 -10.16 7.36 19.95
N VAL A 262 -9.68 8.54 20.33
CA VAL A 262 -9.62 9.74 19.48
C VAL A 262 -8.85 9.47 18.19
N SER A 263 -7.71 8.78 18.28
CA SER A 263 -6.91 8.42 17.09
C SER A 263 -7.67 7.58 16.06
N SER A 264 -8.55 6.68 16.51
CA SER A 264 -9.38 5.86 15.62
C SER A 264 -10.47 6.69 14.92
N TYR A 265 -11.08 7.65 15.63
CA TYR A 265 -12.05 8.56 15.01
C TYR A 265 -11.40 9.56 14.07
N LEU A 266 -10.21 10.07 14.39
CA LEU A 266 -9.43 10.92 13.48
C LEU A 266 -9.06 10.19 12.20
N ALA A 267 -8.64 8.92 12.30
CA ALA A 267 -8.38 8.09 11.13
C ALA A 267 -9.65 7.89 10.28
N LEU A 268 -10.80 7.59 10.90
CA LEU A 268 -12.08 7.47 10.18
C LEU A 268 -12.46 8.78 9.48
N ALA A 269 -12.35 9.92 10.17
CA ALA A 269 -12.64 11.24 9.60
C ALA A 269 -11.73 11.54 8.40
N PHE A 270 -10.45 11.20 8.49
CA PHE A 270 -9.51 11.34 7.38
C PHE A 270 -9.88 10.46 6.19
N LEU A 271 -10.29 9.20 6.41
CA LEU A 271 -10.75 8.33 5.33
C LEU A 271 -12.02 8.87 4.65
N VAL A 272 -12.95 9.43 5.43
CA VAL A 272 -14.14 10.10 4.89
C VAL A 272 -13.76 11.34 4.07
N LEU A 273 -12.80 12.14 4.53
CA LEU A 273 -12.26 13.27 3.77
C LEU A 273 -11.71 12.80 2.41
N VAL A 274 -10.91 11.74 2.39
CA VAL A 274 -10.35 11.21 1.13
C VAL A 274 -11.46 10.75 0.18
N VAL A 275 -12.50 10.08 0.68
CA VAL A 275 -13.68 9.73 -0.15
C VAL A 275 -14.38 10.98 -0.68
N GLY A 276 -14.52 12.03 0.14
CA GLY A 276 -15.04 13.32 -0.29
C GLY A 276 -14.21 13.97 -1.40
N LEU A 277 -12.88 13.88 -1.32
CA LEU A 277 -11.97 14.36 -2.37
C LEU A 277 -12.11 13.53 -3.65
N MET A 278 -12.25 12.20 -3.54
CA MET A 278 -12.53 11.35 -4.69
C MET A 278 -13.87 11.69 -5.36
N ALA A 279 -14.87 12.14 -4.58
CA ALA A 279 -16.13 12.63 -5.12
C ALA A 279 -15.97 14.00 -5.79
N TYR A 280 -15.08 14.85 -5.27
CA TYR A 280 -14.85 16.18 -5.81
C TYR A 280 -14.12 16.14 -7.17
N PHE A 281 -13.09 15.30 -7.33
CA PHE A 281 -12.25 15.28 -8.54
C PHE A 281 -12.79 14.35 -9.65
N PRO A 282 -13.07 14.86 -10.87
CA PRO A 282 -13.69 14.07 -11.95
C PRO A 282 -12.99 12.75 -12.27
N ASP A 283 -11.65 12.74 -12.30
CA ASP A 283 -10.87 11.56 -12.71
C ASP A 283 -10.92 10.41 -11.70
N THR A 284 -11.24 10.69 -10.44
CA THR A 284 -11.28 9.71 -9.35
C THR A 284 -12.69 9.29 -8.98
N ARG A 285 -13.72 10.05 -9.38
CA ARG A 285 -15.15 9.74 -9.17
C ARG A 285 -15.54 8.36 -9.68
N VAL A 286 -14.87 7.87 -10.72
CA VAL A 286 -15.12 6.52 -11.27
C VAL A 286 -15.09 5.44 -10.18
N ALA A 287 -14.20 5.58 -9.20
CA ALA A 287 -14.07 4.64 -8.11
C ALA A 287 -15.30 4.62 -7.18
N LEU A 288 -16.03 5.74 -7.06
CA LEU A 288 -17.25 5.84 -6.25
C LEU A 288 -18.49 5.29 -6.97
N TYR A 289 -18.42 5.02 -8.26
CA TYR A 289 -19.45 4.27 -8.97
C TYR A 289 -19.11 2.78 -8.98
N VAL A 290 -17.90 2.45 -9.43
CA VAL A 290 -17.43 1.07 -9.59
C VAL A 290 -17.30 0.36 -8.25
N GLY A 291 -16.74 1.03 -7.24
CA GLY A 291 -16.52 0.47 -5.91
C GLY A 291 -17.81 0.00 -5.23
N PRO A 292 -18.81 0.90 -5.02
CA PRO A 292 -20.10 0.50 -4.48
C PRO A 292 -20.84 -0.52 -5.35
N ALA A 293 -20.81 -0.39 -6.68
CA ALA A 293 -21.40 -1.40 -7.57
C ALA A 293 -20.76 -2.79 -7.37
N PHE A 294 -19.45 -2.84 -7.18
CA PHE A 294 -18.73 -4.07 -6.88
C PHE A 294 -19.10 -4.63 -5.50
N LEU A 295 -19.25 -3.79 -4.47
CA LEU A 295 -19.73 -4.22 -3.15
C LEU A 295 -21.17 -4.78 -3.22
N VAL A 296 -22.04 -4.15 -4.00
CA VAL A 296 -23.40 -4.65 -4.25
C VAL A 296 -23.35 -5.99 -4.95
N LEU A 297 -22.54 -6.13 -6.01
CA LEU A 297 -22.33 -7.39 -6.70
C LEU A 297 -21.86 -8.49 -5.73
N LEU A 298 -20.84 -8.22 -4.91
CA LEU A 298 -20.36 -9.19 -3.91
C LEU A 298 -21.45 -9.57 -2.91
N THR A 299 -22.27 -8.60 -2.49
CA THR A 299 -23.40 -8.84 -1.57
C THR A 299 -24.45 -9.74 -2.22
N VAL A 300 -24.80 -9.47 -3.48
CA VAL A 300 -25.74 -10.31 -4.24
C VAL A 300 -25.19 -11.73 -4.39
N LEU A 301 -23.92 -11.88 -4.78
CA LEU A 301 -23.27 -13.19 -4.91
C LEU A 301 -23.25 -13.94 -3.57
N PHE A 302 -23.01 -13.24 -2.45
CA PHE A 302 -23.05 -13.82 -1.11
C PHE A 302 -24.40 -14.48 -0.80
N TYR A 303 -25.51 -13.77 -1.04
CA TYR A 303 -26.84 -14.31 -0.80
C TYR A 303 -27.26 -15.38 -1.83
N VAL A 304 -26.94 -15.19 -3.11
CA VAL A 304 -27.27 -16.13 -4.19
C VAL A 304 -26.57 -17.48 -4.00
N PHE A 305 -25.28 -17.45 -3.65
CA PHE A 305 -24.52 -18.67 -3.37
C PHE A 305 -24.73 -19.22 -1.96
N LYS A 306 -25.63 -18.60 -1.16
CA LYS A 306 -25.92 -18.98 0.23
C LYS A 306 -24.64 -19.16 1.06
N LEU A 307 -23.68 -18.25 0.85
CA LEU A 307 -22.41 -18.27 1.55
C LEU A 307 -22.69 -17.85 2.99
N GLN A 308 -22.82 -18.80 3.90
CA GLN A 308 -23.01 -18.53 5.32
C GLN A 308 -21.79 -19.05 6.08
N PRO A 309 -21.32 -18.33 7.11
CA PRO A 309 -20.24 -18.83 7.94
C PRO A 309 -20.63 -20.22 8.48
N THR A 310 -19.89 -21.25 8.14
CA THR A 310 -20.12 -22.59 8.70
C THR A 310 -19.84 -22.49 10.18
N ASN A 311 -20.89 -22.47 11.02
CA ASN A 311 -20.89 -22.34 12.48
C ASN A 311 -19.50 -22.10 13.10
N VAL A 312 -19.23 -20.86 13.50
CA VAL A 312 -18.26 -20.60 14.57
C VAL A 312 -18.83 -21.32 15.78
N SER A 313 -18.42 -22.57 15.99
CA SER A 313 -18.86 -23.36 17.12
C SER A 313 -18.55 -22.55 18.37
N GLN A 314 -19.56 -22.46 19.23
CA GLN A 314 -19.58 -21.80 20.53
C GLN A 314 -18.58 -22.42 21.54
N GLY A 315 -17.43 -22.93 21.10
CA GLY A 315 -16.48 -23.71 21.88
C GLY A 315 -15.41 -22.90 22.61
N ALA A 316 -15.20 -21.62 22.29
CA ALA A 316 -14.14 -20.81 22.92
C ALA A 316 -14.57 -20.08 24.20
N VAL A 317 -15.87 -20.09 24.55
CA VAL A 317 -16.40 -19.36 25.72
C VAL A 317 -16.64 -20.28 26.94
N ARG A 318 -16.44 -21.60 26.81
CA ARG A 318 -16.78 -22.58 27.87
C ARG A 318 -15.60 -23.34 28.51
N SER A 319 -14.35 -23.06 28.16
CA SER A 319 -13.19 -23.74 28.80
C SER A 319 -12.41 -22.88 29.79
N ALA A 320 -13.01 -21.80 30.27
CA ALA A 320 -12.48 -20.99 31.36
C ALA A 320 -13.58 -20.77 32.42
N SER A 321 -14.00 -21.87 33.02
CA SER A 321 -14.71 -21.91 34.31
C SER A 321 -13.87 -22.71 35.28
#